data_AF-A0A2D9WDE7-F1
#
_entry.id   AF-A0A2D9WDE7-F1
#
_cell.length_a   1.000
_cell.length_b   1.000
_cell.length_c   1.000
_cell.angle_alpha   90.00
_cell.angle_beta   90.00
_cell.angle_gamma   90.00
#
_symmetry.space_group_name_H-M   'P 1'
#
loop_
_entity.id
_entity.type
_entity.pdbx_description
1 polymer ?
#
loop_
_entity_poly.entity_id
_entity_poly.type
_entity_poly.pdbx_seq_one_letter_code
_entity_poly.pdbx_strand_id
1 'polypeptide(L)'
;MSPEDFEGTNTVLADEAECIVIVPQYRLAPENPFPAPLEDCYATLRWTQENANEVGGDPSRIAIAGDSGGGYLTAAVSLECKLKNTPQPIL
;
A
#
# COMPACT_ATOMS: atom_id res chain seq x y z
N MET A 1 -5.19 14.33 5.08
CA MET A 1 -4.82 14.09 3.69
C MET A 1 -5.55 12.83 3.26
N SER A 2 -6.43 12.94 2.26
CA SER A 2 -7.24 11.84 1.75
C SER A 2 -6.56 11.22 0.52
N PRO A 3 -6.95 10.01 0.09
CA PRO A 3 -6.48 9.45 -1.18
C PRO A 3 -6.78 10.32 -2.39
N GLU A 4 -7.88 11.07 -2.33
CA GLU A 4 -8.33 11.97 -3.41
C GLU A 4 -7.34 13.13 -3.61
N ASP A 5 -6.62 13.54 -2.57
CA ASP A 5 -5.57 14.57 -2.67
C ASP A 5 -4.45 14.16 -3.66
N PHE A 6 -4.31 12.87 -3.97
CA PHE A 6 -3.30 12.31 -4.86
C PHE A 6 -3.88 11.65 -6.11
N GLU A 7 -5.16 11.87 -6.42
CA GLU A 7 -5.84 11.23 -7.54
C GLU A 7 -5.04 11.35 -8.85
N GLY A 8 -4.53 12.55 -9.16
CA GLY A 8 -3.72 12.77 -10.37
C GLY A 8 -2.49 11.86 -10.46
N THR A 9 -1.70 11.74 -9.38
CA THR A 9 -0.52 10.87 -9.35
C THR A 9 -0.90 9.40 -9.42
N ASN A 10 -1.97 8.99 -8.74
CA ASN A 10 -2.45 7.61 -8.72
C ASN A 10 -2.96 7.18 -10.09
N THR A 11 -3.70 8.04 -10.80
CA THR A 11 -4.18 7.76 -12.15
C THR A 11 -3.03 7.65 -13.15
N VAL A 12 -2.05 8.55 -13.09
CA VAL A 12 -0.84 8.46 -13.94
C VAL A 12 -0.10 7.15 -13.67
N LEU A 13 0.07 6.75 -12.41
CA LEU A 13 0.72 5.50 -12.06
C LEU A 13 -0.05 4.29 -12.62
N ALA A 14 -1.38 4.29 -12.51
CA ALA A 14 -2.22 3.21 -13.02
C ALA A 14 -2.10 3.07 -14.55
N ASP A 15 -2.11 4.19 -15.27
CA ASP A 15 -2.04 4.23 -16.73
C ASP A 15 -0.64 3.81 -17.24
N GLU A 16 0.41 4.45 -16.73
CA GLU A 16 1.79 4.21 -17.20
C GLU A 16 2.32 2.81 -16.82
N ALA A 17 1.89 2.26 -15.66
CA ALA A 17 2.30 0.93 -15.22
C ALA A 17 1.30 -0.18 -15.60
N GLU A 18 0.21 0.16 -16.31
CA GLU A 18 -0.88 -0.75 -16.68
C GLU A 18 -1.34 -1.63 -15.51
N CYS A 19 -1.59 -1.02 -14.36
CA CYS A 19 -1.86 -1.73 -13.12
C CYS A 19 -3.06 -1.17 -12.35
N ILE A 20 -3.57 -1.98 -11.42
CA ILE A 20 -4.59 -1.55 -10.46
C ILE A 20 -3.86 -0.86 -9.31
N VAL A 21 -4.29 0.35 -8.97
CA VAL A 21 -3.78 1.12 -7.83
C VAL A 21 -4.79 1.07 -6.67
N ILE A 22 -4.35 0.53 -5.53
CA ILE A 22 -5.13 0.48 -4.28
C ILE A 22 -4.49 1.46 -3.30
N VAL A 23 -5.23 2.50 -2.92
CA VAL A 23 -4.72 3.58 -2.06
C VAL A 23 -5.29 3.43 -0.64
N PRO A 24 -4.48 3.11 0.38
CA PRO A 24 -4.96 2.97 1.74
C PRO A 24 -5.40 4.32 2.33
N GLN A 25 -6.60 4.37 2.91
CA GLN A 25 -7.03 5.45 3.81
C GLN A 25 -6.47 5.23 5.23
N TYR A 26 -5.16 5.26 5.37
CA TYR A 26 -4.53 5.03 6.66
C TYR A 26 -4.75 6.18 7.63
N ARG A 27 -4.85 5.85 8.92
CA ARG A 27 -4.99 6.80 10.01
C ARG A 27 -3.77 7.73 10.08
N LEU A 28 -4.00 9.02 10.35
CA LEU A 28 -2.96 10.06 10.38
C LEU A 28 -2.60 10.51 11.79
N ALA A 29 -1.36 10.94 11.96
CA ALA A 29 -0.91 11.68 13.13
C ALA A 29 -1.35 13.17 13.04
N PRO A 30 -1.57 13.85 14.17
CA PRO A 30 -1.33 13.40 15.55
C PRO A 30 -2.43 12.53 16.17
N GLU A 31 -3.61 12.44 15.55
CA GLU A 31 -4.78 11.74 16.12
C GLU A 31 -4.52 10.24 16.30
N ASN A 32 -3.75 9.65 15.39
CA ASN A 32 -3.34 8.25 15.41
C ASN A 32 -1.83 8.19 15.12
N PRO A 33 -0.98 8.33 16.14
CA PRO A 33 0.47 8.27 15.95
C PRO A 33 0.92 6.85 15.57
N PHE A 34 2.21 6.72 15.24
CA PHE A 34 2.84 5.43 15.05
C PHE A 34 2.52 4.46 16.21
N PRO A 35 2.15 3.18 15.95
CA PRO A 35 2.24 2.48 14.66
C PRO A 35 0.95 2.46 13.81
N ALA A 36 -0.10 3.20 14.15
CA ALA A 36 -1.39 3.11 13.46
C ALA A 36 -1.34 3.24 11.92
N PRO A 37 -0.57 4.18 11.33
CA PRO A 37 -0.47 4.27 9.87
C PRO A 37 0.18 3.02 9.23
N LEU A 38 1.16 2.41 9.93
CA LEU A 38 1.86 1.20 9.48
C LEU A 38 0.90 -0.01 9.51
N GLU A 39 0.13 -0.15 10.58
CA GLU A 39 -0.86 -1.22 10.72
C GLU A 39 -1.89 -1.19 9.59
N ASP A 40 -2.39 0.00 9.25
CA ASP A 40 -3.39 0.16 8.19
C ASP A 40 -2.80 -0.16 6.81
N CYS A 41 -1.59 0.34 6.50
CA CYS A 41 -0.91 0.04 5.23
C CYS A 41 -0.59 -1.47 5.10
N TYR A 42 -0.14 -2.09 6.19
CA TYR A 42 0.12 -3.53 6.21
C TYR A 42 -1.19 -4.32 6.02
N ALA A 43 -2.26 -3.93 6.70
CA ALA A 43 -3.57 -4.56 6.54
C ALA A 43 -4.10 -4.43 5.10
N THR A 44 -3.91 -3.28 4.45
CA THR A 44 -4.26 -3.09 3.04
C THR A 44 -3.45 -4.02 2.14
N LEU A 45 -2.13 -4.16 2.32
CA LEU A 45 -1.33 -5.11 1.54
C LEU A 45 -1.84 -6.54 1.72
N ARG A 46 -2.15 -6.95 2.95
CA ARG A 46 -2.69 -8.29 3.25
C ARG A 46 -4.02 -8.52 2.57
N TRP A 47 -4.93 -7.55 2.65
CA TRP A 47 -6.20 -7.59 1.94
C TRP A 47 -5.99 -7.70 0.43
N THR A 48 -5.10 -6.92 -0.16
CA THR A 48 -4.78 -7.01 -1.59
C THR A 48 -4.24 -8.38 -1.98
N GLN A 49 -3.33 -8.97 -1.19
CA GLN A 49 -2.80 -10.30 -1.45
C GLN A 49 -3.87 -11.40 -1.41
N GLU A 50 -4.89 -11.23 -0.57
CA GLU A 50 -5.98 -12.18 -0.40
C GLU A 50 -7.10 -11.98 -1.44
N ASN A 51 -7.30 -10.75 -1.93
CA ASN A 51 -8.44 -10.37 -2.77
C ASN A 51 -8.04 -9.90 -4.18
N ALA A 52 -6.78 -10.01 -4.58
CA ALA A 52 -6.29 -9.54 -5.88
C ALA A 52 -7.14 -10.04 -7.05
N ASN A 53 -7.50 -11.33 -7.07
CA ASN A 53 -8.34 -11.90 -8.13
C ASN A 53 -9.72 -11.24 -8.20
N GLU A 54 -10.31 -10.86 -7.06
CA GLU A 54 -11.65 -10.26 -7.00
C GLU A 54 -11.69 -8.85 -7.58
N VAL A 55 -10.58 -8.12 -7.48
CA VAL A 55 -10.43 -6.78 -8.07
C VAL A 55 -9.86 -6.82 -9.49
N GLY A 56 -9.66 -8.01 -10.07
CA GLY A 56 -9.10 -8.20 -11.41
C GLY A 56 -7.57 -8.11 -11.50
N GLY A 57 -6.89 -8.16 -10.37
CA GLY A 57 -5.43 -8.17 -10.27
C GLY A 57 -4.83 -9.58 -10.23
N ASP A 58 -3.49 -9.64 -10.28
CA ASP A 58 -2.72 -10.88 -10.22
C ASP A 58 -2.03 -11.01 -8.84
N PRO A 59 -2.39 -11.99 -8.00
CA PRO A 59 -1.83 -12.14 -6.66
C PRO A 59 -0.31 -12.44 -6.65
N SER A 60 0.26 -12.84 -7.78
CA SER A 60 1.71 -13.04 -7.91
C SER A 60 2.48 -11.77 -8.28
N ARG A 61 1.77 -10.67 -8.62
CA ARG A 61 2.35 -9.41 -9.07
C ARG A 61 1.81 -8.21 -8.27
N ILE A 62 2.18 -8.16 -7.00
CA ILE A 62 1.77 -7.08 -6.09
C ILE A 62 3.00 -6.29 -5.66
N ALA A 63 3.04 -5.00 -6.01
CA ALA A 63 4.05 -4.06 -5.55
C ALA A 63 3.46 -3.03 -4.57
N ILE A 64 4.32 -2.38 -3.79
CA ILE A 64 3.94 -1.24 -2.94
C ILE A 64 4.86 -0.04 -3.23
N ALA A 65 4.28 1.15 -3.22
CA ALA A 65 5.00 2.40 -3.50
C ALA A 65 4.47 3.54 -2.62
N GLY A 66 5.27 4.60 -2.49
CA GLY A 66 4.91 5.80 -1.74
C GLY A 66 6.03 6.82 -1.74
N ASP A 67 5.68 8.10 -1.56
CA ASP A 67 6.61 9.22 -1.49
C ASP A 67 6.66 9.81 -0.08
N SER A 68 7.78 10.45 0.29
CA SER A 68 7.94 11.13 1.59
C SER A 68 7.57 10.21 2.79
N GLY A 69 6.58 10.59 3.60
CA GLY A 69 6.05 9.74 4.68
C GLY A 69 5.45 8.42 4.19
N GLY A 70 4.86 8.41 3.00
CA GLY A 70 4.44 7.18 2.32
C GLY A 70 5.61 6.27 2.00
N GLY A 71 6.74 6.82 1.54
CA GLY A 71 7.97 6.05 1.29
C GLY A 71 8.56 5.41 2.55
N TYR A 72 8.47 6.10 3.69
CA TYR A 72 8.78 5.50 4.99
C TYR A 72 7.86 4.31 5.30
N LEU A 73 6.54 4.46 5.10
CA LEU A 73 5.57 3.39 5.33
C LEU A 73 5.79 2.21 4.37
N THR A 74 6.12 2.45 3.11
CA THR A 74 6.48 1.41 2.13
C THR A 74 7.63 0.55 2.66
N ALA A 75 8.74 1.18 3.07
CA ALA A 75 9.88 0.45 3.61
C ALA A 75 9.55 -0.29 4.92
N ALA A 76 8.77 0.34 5.81
CA ALA A 76 8.34 -0.27 7.05
C ALA A 76 7.42 -1.48 6.84
N VAL A 77 6.49 -1.43 5.88
CA VAL A 77 5.62 -2.56 5.51
C VAL A 77 6.44 -3.72 4.94
N SER A 78 7.41 -3.47 4.05
CA SER A 78 8.30 -4.53 3.55
C SER A 78 9.07 -5.21 4.69
N LEU A 79 9.57 -4.44 5.65
CA LEU A 79 10.23 -4.98 6.84
C LEU A 79 9.25 -5.79 7.70
N GLU A 80 8.04 -5.29 7.91
CA GLU A 80 6.99 -5.95 8.68
C GLU A 80 6.60 -7.31 8.08
N CYS A 81 6.46 -7.40 6.74
CA CYS A 81 6.27 -8.67 6.04
C CYS A 81 7.40 -9.66 6.34
N LYS A 82 8.64 -9.17 6.38
CA LYS A 82 9.82 -10.02 6.64
C LYS A 82 9.83 -10.52 8.08
N LEU A 83 9.55 -9.64 9.05
CA LEU A 83 9.50 -9.99 10.46
C LEU A 83 8.37 -10.98 10.79
N LYS A 84 7.23 -10.83 10.11
CA LYS A 84 6.05 -11.70 10.28
C LYS A 84 6.05 -12.95 9.40
N ASN A 85 7.07 -13.14 8.56
CA ASN A 85 7.16 -14.23 7.58
C ASN A 85 5.92 -14.32 6.68
N THR A 86 5.38 -13.18 6.23
CA THR A 86 4.27 -13.13 5.28
C THR A 86 4.77 -12.90 3.85
N PRO A 87 3.98 -13.26 2.82
CA PRO A 87 4.27 -12.95 1.42
C PRO A 87 4.76 -11.51 1.22
N GLN A 88 5.89 -11.39 0.55
CA GLN A 88 6.51 -10.10 0.24
C GLN A 88 5.86 -9.48 -1.01
N PRO A 89 5.72 -8.15 -1.07
CA PRO A 89 5.48 -7.48 -2.34
C PRO A 89 6.71 -7.63 -3.24
N ILE A 90 6.49 -7.65 -4.55
CA ILE A 90 7.57 -7.58 -5.54
C ILE A 90 8.04 -6.12 -5.67
N LEU A 91 9.35 -5.95 -5.86
CA LEU A 91 10.00 -4.66 -6.07
C LEU A 91 9.93 -4.25 -7.54
#